data_AF-A0A9E3VG94-F1
#
_entry.id   AF-A0A9E3VG94-F1
#
_cell.length_a   1.000
_cell.length_b   1.000
_cell.length_c   1.000
_cell.angle_alpha   90.00
_cell.angle_beta   90.00
_cell.angle_gamma   90.00
#
_symmetry.space_group_name_H-M   'P 1'
#
loop_
_entity.id
_entity.type
_entity.pdbx_description
1 polymer ?
#
loop_
_entity_poly.entity_id
_entity_poly.type
_entity_poly.pdbx_seq_one_letter_code
_entity_poly.pdbx_strand_id
1 'polypeptide(L)'
;MDEVIDRMNAYAISRLKSVGAKTIEGKSPVDFVGDLILKVMEGERDWATAECSFKEFLFGCLKSDISNYFRTLKVTRADELPEIPVDGISPNIDDRRNQVCELLKQEGADDDELMVFEYWMDGIFKPTDIANDLGVPVKEIYVIIKRLERRRGKIETQAINIV
;
A
#
# COMPACT_ATOMS: atom_id res chain seq x y z
N MET A 1 15.54 1.01 -11.12
CA MET A 1 15.52 -0.02 -10.05
C MET A 1 15.64 0.68 -8.71
N ASP A 2 16.67 1.50 -8.51
CA ASP A 2 16.83 2.33 -7.30
C ASP A 2 15.59 3.18 -6.97
N GLU A 3 15.02 3.87 -7.95
CA GLU A 3 13.80 4.67 -7.77
C GLU A 3 12.59 3.84 -7.28
N VAL A 4 12.50 2.55 -7.65
CA VAL A 4 11.42 1.67 -7.18
C VAL A 4 11.67 1.25 -5.73
N ILE A 5 12.92 0.93 -5.39
CA ILE A 5 13.34 0.56 -4.04
C ILE A 5 13.14 1.75 -3.07
N ASP A 6 13.49 2.97 -3.50
CA ASP A 6 13.27 4.19 -2.71
C ASP A 6 11.78 4.40 -2.40
N ARG A 7 10.92 4.21 -3.41
CA ARG A 7 9.46 4.29 -3.23
C ARG A 7 8.91 3.17 -2.33
N MET A 8 9.49 1.97 -2.38
CA MET A 8 9.12 0.86 -1.49
C MET A 8 9.52 1.13 -0.05
N ASN A 9 10.72 1.66 0.16
CA ASN A 9 11.22 2.05 1.48
C ASN A 9 10.36 3.16 2.08
N ALA A 10 10.06 4.19 1.29
CA ALA A 10 9.11 5.25 1.65
C ALA A 10 7.77 4.70 2.14
N TYR A 11 7.17 3.81 1.35
CA TYR A 11 5.90 3.17 1.69
C TYR A 11 5.97 2.37 2.99
N ALA A 12 6.99 1.50 3.13
CA ALA A 12 7.18 0.71 4.34
C ALA A 12 7.37 1.61 5.58
N ILE A 13 8.18 2.67 5.46
CA ILE A 13 8.41 3.64 6.53
C ILE A 13 7.10 4.31 6.96
N SER A 14 6.30 4.79 5.99
CA SER A 14 5.03 5.46 6.28
C SER A 14 4.04 4.50 6.98
N ARG A 15 3.93 3.27 6.46
CA ARG A 15 3.04 2.22 6.97
C ARG A 15 3.42 1.72 8.37
N LEU A 16 4.71 1.65 8.68
CA LEU A 16 5.21 1.18 9.97
C LEU A 16 5.26 2.32 11.02
N LYS A 17 5.46 3.57 10.60
CA LYS A 17 5.37 4.76 11.47
C LYS A 17 3.94 5.02 11.96
N SER A 18 2.92 4.82 11.12
CA SER A 18 1.52 5.05 11.50
C SER A 18 1.05 4.11 12.62
N VAL A 19 1.72 2.97 12.82
CA VAL A 19 1.43 2.01 13.90
C VAL A 19 2.22 2.32 15.19
N GLY A 20 2.95 3.45 15.23
CA GLY A 20 3.54 4.00 16.46
C GLY A 20 4.79 3.27 16.99
N ALA A 21 5.30 2.29 16.27
CA ALA A 21 6.46 1.52 16.68
C ALA A 21 7.75 2.12 16.08
N LYS A 22 8.51 2.86 16.90
CA LYS A 22 9.84 3.39 16.52
C LYS A 22 10.86 2.26 16.22
N THR A 23 10.54 1.04 16.60
CA THR A 23 11.26 -0.21 16.29
C THR A 23 10.27 -1.33 16.53
N ILE A 24 9.99 -2.15 15.51
CA ILE A 24 9.13 -3.32 15.67
C ILE A 24 10.05 -4.54 15.72
N GLU A 25 10.28 -5.05 16.92
CA GLU A 25 11.10 -6.27 17.18
C GLU A 25 12.49 -6.28 16.51
N GLY A 26 13.15 -5.12 16.42
CA GLY A 26 14.49 -5.03 15.81
C GLY A 26 14.53 -5.06 14.28
N LYS A 27 13.38 -5.16 13.60
CA LYS A 27 13.26 -4.92 12.16
C LYS A 27 12.95 -3.46 11.86
N SER A 28 13.75 -2.88 10.99
CA SER A 28 13.51 -1.56 10.41
C SER A 28 12.60 -1.66 9.18
N PRO A 29 11.89 -0.59 8.82
CA PRO A 29 11.03 -0.58 7.63
C PRO A 29 11.74 -0.96 6.32
N VAL A 30 13.03 -0.64 6.20
CA VAL A 30 13.83 -0.97 5.01
C VAL A 30 14.18 -2.46 4.98
N ASP A 31 14.20 -3.16 6.12
CA ASP A 31 14.44 -4.61 6.16
C ASP A 31 13.31 -5.38 5.48
N PHE A 32 12.06 -4.89 5.53
CA PHE A 32 10.94 -5.50 4.81
C PHE A 32 11.13 -5.46 3.29
N VAL A 33 11.71 -4.37 2.78
CA VAL A 33 12.00 -4.21 1.35
C VAL A 33 13.17 -5.10 0.94
N GLY A 34 14.23 -5.14 1.75
CA GLY A 34 15.38 -6.02 1.54
C GLY A 34 15.00 -7.50 1.55
N ASP A 35 14.26 -7.93 2.57
CA ASP A 35 13.74 -9.30 2.71
C ASP A 35 12.89 -9.67 1.49
N LEU A 36 12.02 -8.76 1.04
CA LEU A 36 11.19 -9.01 -0.14
C LEU A 36 12.03 -9.19 -1.41
N ILE A 37 13.01 -8.32 -1.65
CA ILE A 37 13.87 -8.43 -2.83
C ILE A 37 14.63 -9.76 -2.82
N LEU A 38 15.16 -10.16 -1.65
CA LEU A 38 15.83 -11.46 -1.48
C LEU A 38 14.87 -12.62 -1.81
N LYS A 39 13.65 -12.63 -1.27
CA LYS A 39 12.64 -13.66 -1.57
C LYS A 39 12.29 -13.76 -3.05
N VAL A 40 12.25 -12.63 -3.75
CA VAL A 40 12.00 -12.60 -5.21
C VAL A 40 13.21 -13.17 -5.96
N MET A 41 14.43 -12.81 -5.55
CA MET A 41 15.66 -13.31 -6.16
C MET A 41 15.88 -14.81 -5.91
N GLU A 42 15.52 -15.30 -4.73
CA GLU A 42 15.61 -16.70 -4.32
C GLU A 42 14.49 -17.57 -4.92
N GLY A 43 13.48 -16.94 -5.54
CA GLY A 43 12.36 -17.64 -6.18
C GLY A 43 11.25 -18.05 -5.21
N GLU A 44 11.28 -17.63 -3.94
CA GLU A 44 10.18 -17.83 -2.99
C GLU A 44 8.92 -17.05 -3.40
N ARG A 45 9.12 -15.90 -4.07
CA ARG A 45 8.07 -15.09 -4.69
C ARG A 45 8.26 -15.13 -6.20
N ASP A 46 7.52 -16.03 -6.85
CA ASP A 46 7.62 -16.21 -8.29
C ASP A 46 6.93 -15.06 -9.03
N TRP A 47 7.76 -14.17 -9.61
CA TRP A 47 7.27 -13.08 -10.45
C TRP A 47 6.93 -13.56 -11.87
N ALA A 48 7.49 -14.68 -12.34
CA ALA A 48 7.33 -15.13 -13.72
C ALA A 48 5.90 -15.58 -14.05
N THR A 49 5.09 -15.84 -13.02
CA THR A 49 3.67 -16.18 -13.12
C THR A 49 2.74 -14.98 -12.88
N ALA A 50 3.29 -13.79 -12.60
CA ALA A 50 2.50 -12.60 -12.33
C ALA A 50 1.96 -11.98 -13.63
N GLU A 51 0.65 -11.71 -13.66
CA GLU A 51 0.00 -11.02 -14.78
C GLU A 51 0.16 -9.48 -14.72
N CYS A 52 0.77 -8.95 -13.65
CA CYS A 52 0.93 -7.52 -13.40
C CYS A 52 2.36 -7.03 -13.67
N SER A 53 2.55 -5.71 -13.65
CA SER A 53 3.89 -5.13 -13.79
C SER A 53 4.77 -5.51 -12.61
N PHE A 54 6.09 -5.59 -12.84
CA PHE A 54 7.05 -5.93 -11.79
C PHE A 54 6.96 -5.00 -10.57
N LYS A 55 6.65 -3.72 -10.80
CA LYS A 55 6.46 -2.73 -9.73
C LYS A 55 5.22 -3.05 -8.89
N GLU A 56 4.08 -3.30 -9.53
CA GLU A 56 2.85 -3.68 -8.85
C GLU A 56 2.99 -4.99 -8.08
N PHE A 57 3.69 -5.96 -8.66
CA PHE A 57 4.03 -7.22 -8.01
C PHE A 57 4.82 -7.00 -6.72
N LEU A 58 5.89 -6.18 -6.78
CA LEU A 58 6.72 -5.86 -5.62
C LEU A 58 5.91 -5.14 -4.53
N PHE A 59 5.13 -4.13 -4.89
CA PHE A 59 4.29 -3.42 -3.91
C PHE A 59 3.20 -4.32 -3.33
N GLY A 60 2.61 -5.22 -4.13
CA GLY A 60 1.63 -6.21 -3.68
C GLY A 60 2.24 -7.17 -2.65
N CYS A 61 3.43 -7.70 -2.93
CA CYS A 61 4.15 -8.56 -1.99
C CYS A 61 4.54 -7.81 -0.71
N LEU A 62 5.02 -6.57 -0.82
CA LEU A 62 5.40 -5.74 0.32
C LEU A 62 4.20 -5.46 1.24
N LYS A 63 3.05 -5.15 0.66
CA LYS A 63 1.78 -5.00 1.39
C LYS A 63 1.39 -6.26 2.14
N SER A 64 1.50 -7.42 1.47
CA SER A 64 1.18 -8.72 2.07
C SER A 64 2.10 -9.03 3.25
N ASP A 65 3.42 -8.85 3.09
CA ASP A 65 4.41 -9.10 4.13
C ASP A 65 4.20 -8.18 5.35
N ILE A 66 3.94 -6.88 5.13
CA ILE A 66 3.64 -5.92 6.21
C ILE A 66 2.32 -6.24 6.91
N SER A 67 1.27 -6.60 6.16
CA SER A 67 -0.04 -6.96 6.73
C SER A 67 0.06 -8.22 7.59
N ASN A 68 0.75 -9.25 7.07
CA ASN A 68 0.99 -10.49 7.82
C ASN A 68 1.78 -10.21 9.10
N TYR A 69 2.78 -9.33 9.04
CA TYR A 69 3.56 -8.91 10.20
C TYR A 69 2.72 -8.22 11.28
N PHE A 70 1.81 -7.31 10.91
CA PHE A 70 0.90 -6.70 11.90
C PHE A 70 -0.09 -7.69 12.48
N ARG A 71 -0.55 -8.66 11.68
CA ARG A 71 -1.42 -9.73 12.16
C ARG A 71 -0.70 -10.59 13.21
N THR A 72 0.54 -11.00 12.95
CA THR A 72 1.33 -11.78 13.91
C THR A 72 1.61 -10.98 15.18
N LEU A 73 1.99 -9.70 15.05
CA LEU A 73 2.25 -8.82 16.20
C LEU A 73 1.01 -8.66 17.11
N LYS A 74 -0.19 -8.56 16.52
CA LYS A 74 -1.45 -8.49 17.29
C LYS A 74 -1.73 -9.78 18.05
N VAL A 75 -1.48 -10.93 17.43
CA VAL A 75 -1.66 -12.25 18.09
C VAL A 75 -0.69 -12.38 19.27
N THR A 76 0.60 -12.07 19.07
CA THR A 76 1.63 -12.16 20.12
C THR A 76 1.36 -11.23 21.29
N ARG A 77 0.85 -10.01 21.06
CA ARG A 77 0.50 -9.06 22.14
C ARG A 77 -0.79 -9.40 22.87
N ALA A 78 -1.71 -10.14 22.25
CA ALA A 78 -2.96 -10.56 22.88
C ALA A 78 -2.74 -11.63 23.97
N ASP A 79 -1.65 -12.41 23.91
CA ASP A 79 -1.29 -13.39 24.93
C ASP A 79 -0.79 -12.76 26.25
N GLU A 80 -0.48 -11.45 26.29
CA GLU A 80 0.14 -10.79 27.45
C GLU A 80 -0.79 -9.87 28.29
N LEU A 81 -2.04 -9.61 27.87
CA LEU A 81 -2.98 -8.72 28.56
C LEU A 81 -4.42 -9.29 28.58
N PRO A 82 -5.21 -9.04 29.65
CA PRO A 82 -6.57 -9.57 29.75
C PRO A 82 -7.48 -8.99 28.65
N GLU A 83 -8.24 -9.89 28.03
CA GLU A 83 -9.04 -9.66 26.82
C GLU A 83 -9.97 -8.45 26.91
N ILE A 84 -9.77 -7.49 26.01
CA ILE A 84 -10.84 -6.61 25.53
C ILE A 84 -11.16 -7.10 24.12
N PRO A 85 -12.38 -7.59 23.83
CA PRO A 85 -12.70 -8.05 22.49
C PRO A 85 -12.76 -6.84 21.56
N VAL A 86 -11.71 -6.67 20.74
CA VAL A 86 -11.75 -5.72 19.63
C VAL A 86 -12.27 -6.50 18.43
N ASP A 87 -13.57 -6.36 18.21
CA ASP A 87 -14.28 -6.90 17.06
C ASP A 87 -13.55 -6.60 15.75
N GLY A 88 -13.61 -7.58 14.85
CA GLY A 88 -12.77 -7.72 13.68
C GLY A 88 -12.65 -6.50 12.77
N ILE A 89 -11.42 -6.26 12.32
CA ILE A 89 -11.20 -5.61 11.03
C ILE A 89 -11.73 -6.58 9.98
N SER A 90 -12.97 -6.32 9.54
CA SER A 90 -13.73 -7.16 8.64
C SER A 90 -12.96 -7.41 7.32
N PRO A 91 -12.92 -8.66 6.81
CA PRO A 91 -12.42 -8.99 5.47
C PRO A 91 -12.95 -8.09 4.34
N ASN A 92 -14.10 -7.46 4.57
CA ASN A 92 -14.83 -6.63 3.61
C ASN A 92 -14.09 -5.33 3.20
N ILE A 93 -13.22 -4.76 4.06
CA ILE A 93 -12.56 -3.48 3.73
C ILE A 93 -11.41 -3.67 2.72
N ASP A 94 -10.61 -4.73 2.89
CA ASP A 94 -9.51 -5.03 1.97
C ASP A 94 -10.03 -5.49 0.60
N ASP A 95 -11.14 -6.25 0.58
CA ASP A 95 -11.81 -6.63 -0.67
C ASP A 95 -12.35 -5.41 -1.43
N ARG A 96 -12.93 -4.44 -0.71
CA ARG A 96 -13.39 -3.17 -1.30
C ARG A 96 -12.23 -2.32 -1.80
N ARG A 97 -11.11 -2.27 -1.09
CA ARG A 97 -9.88 -1.61 -1.55
C ARG A 97 -9.41 -2.20 -2.88
N ASN A 98 -9.30 -3.52 -2.94
CA ASN A 98 -8.87 -4.23 -4.14
C ASN A 98 -9.83 -3.98 -5.31
N GLN A 99 -11.14 -4.01 -5.08
CA GLN A 99 -12.14 -3.68 -6.11
C GLN A 99 -11.97 -2.27 -6.68
N VAL A 100 -11.72 -1.27 -5.83
CA VAL A 100 -11.52 0.11 -6.31
C VAL A 100 -10.19 0.26 -7.05
N CYS A 101 -9.13 -0.43 -6.62
CA CYS A 101 -7.86 -0.49 -7.35
C CYS A 101 -8.03 -1.11 -8.75
N GLU A 102 -8.78 -2.20 -8.88
CA GLU A 102 -9.06 -2.83 -10.17
C GLU A 102 -9.89 -1.92 -11.09
N LEU A 103 -10.90 -1.23 -10.57
CA LEU A 103 -11.67 -0.24 -11.35
C LEU A 103 -10.79 0.92 -11.84
N LEU A 104 -9.87 1.40 -10.99
CA LEU A 104 -8.92 2.43 -11.38
C LEU A 104 -7.96 1.94 -12.49
N LYS A 105 -7.48 0.70 -12.40
CA LYS A 105 -6.65 0.08 -13.44
C LYS A 105 -7.39 -0.08 -14.77
N GLN A 106 -8.66 -0.51 -14.74
CA GLN A 106 -9.49 -0.64 -15.94
C GLN A 106 -9.69 0.71 -16.66
N GLU A 107 -9.77 1.81 -15.90
CA GLU A 107 -9.80 3.18 -16.43
C GLU A 107 -8.40 3.71 -16.82
N GLY A 108 -7.37 2.88 -16.76
CA GLY A 108 -6.00 3.17 -17.17
C GLY A 108 -5.22 4.03 -16.19
N ALA A 109 -5.52 3.94 -14.89
CA ALA A 109 -4.73 4.60 -13.85
C ALA A 109 -3.28 4.13 -13.90
N ASP A 110 -2.35 5.06 -13.74
CA ASP A 110 -0.92 4.76 -13.66
C ASP A 110 -0.51 4.33 -12.23
N ASP A 111 0.69 3.76 -12.10
CA ASP A 111 1.21 3.27 -10.81
C ASP A 111 1.26 4.37 -9.75
N ASP A 112 1.46 5.63 -10.16
CA ASP A 112 1.58 6.77 -9.24
C ASP A 112 0.19 7.16 -8.72
N GLU A 113 -0.84 7.12 -9.56
CA GLU A 113 -2.24 7.29 -9.20
C GLU A 113 -2.68 6.23 -8.18
N LEU A 114 -2.38 4.95 -8.45
CA LEU A 114 -2.67 3.86 -7.51
C LEU A 114 -1.92 4.06 -6.18
N MET A 115 -0.67 4.52 -6.22
CA MET A 115 0.10 4.79 -5.01
C MET A 115 -0.54 5.87 -4.15
N VAL A 116 -0.91 7.01 -4.76
CA VAL A 116 -1.58 8.10 -4.04
C VAL A 116 -2.94 7.67 -3.48
N PHE A 117 -3.68 6.85 -4.22
CA PHE A 117 -4.93 6.27 -3.73
C PHE A 117 -4.70 5.39 -2.49
N GLU A 118 -3.63 4.59 -2.46
CA GLU A 118 -3.30 3.76 -1.30
C GLU A 118 -2.93 4.61 -0.07
N TYR A 119 -2.19 5.71 -0.24
CA TYR A 119 -1.95 6.67 0.84
C TYR A 119 -3.26 7.25 1.41
N TRP A 120 -4.22 7.57 0.54
CA TRP A 120 -5.54 8.04 0.95
C TRP A 120 -6.32 6.99 1.71
N MET A 121 -6.32 5.75 1.23
CA MET A 121 -6.97 4.65 1.93
C MET A 121 -6.39 4.43 3.32
N ASP A 122 -5.10 4.71 3.49
CA ASP A 122 -4.37 4.64 4.76
C ASP A 122 -4.53 5.88 5.66
N GLY A 123 -5.36 6.84 5.25
CA GLY A 123 -5.68 8.03 6.04
C GLY A 123 -4.71 9.20 5.84
N ILE A 124 -3.75 9.07 4.92
CA ILE A 124 -2.76 10.10 4.60
C ILE A 124 -3.25 10.86 3.37
N PHE A 125 -3.91 11.99 3.59
CA PHE A 125 -4.51 12.80 2.52
C PHE A 125 -3.70 14.04 2.15
N LYS A 126 -2.75 14.47 2.99
CA LYS A 126 -2.01 15.71 2.76
C LYS A 126 -0.97 15.52 1.65
N PRO A 127 -1.05 16.29 0.54
CA PRO A 127 -0.13 16.15 -0.58
C PRO A 127 1.35 16.33 -0.20
N THR A 128 1.63 17.19 0.79
CA THR A 128 2.97 17.42 1.30
C THR A 128 3.53 16.21 2.04
N ASP A 129 2.69 15.51 2.80
CA ASP A 129 3.11 14.32 3.55
C ASP A 129 3.38 13.17 2.58
N ILE A 130 2.49 12.99 1.60
CA ILE A 130 2.65 12.00 0.52
C ILE A 130 3.91 12.29 -0.32
N ALA A 131 4.19 13.57 -0.60
CA ALA A 131 5.36 13.99 -1.37
C ALA A 131 6.67 13.73 -0.62
N ASN A 132 6.70 14.10 0.66
CA ASN A 132 7.85 13.85 1.54
C ASN A 132 8.11 12.35 1.69
N ASP A 133 7.04 11.56 1.81
CA ASP A 133 7.15 10.11 1.90
C ASP A 133 7.67 9.55 0.58
N LEU A 134 7.05 9.87 -0.55
CA LEU A 134 7.44 9.36 -1.87
C LEU A 134 8.77 9.94 -2.42
N GLY A 135 9.37 10.92 -1.75
CA GLY A 135 10.61 11.57 -2.20
C GLY A 135 10.45 12.36 -3.50
N VAL A 136 9.21 12.73 -3.86
CA VAL A 136 8.88 13.46 -5.09
C VAL A 136 8.44 14.88 -4.78
N PRO A 137 8.57 15.83 -5.73
CA PRO A 137 8.09 17.19 -5.52
C PRO A 137 6.58 17.22 -5.23
N VAL A 138 6.15 18.04 -4.26
CA VAL A 138 4.73 18.23 -3.92
C VAL A 138 3.86 18.57 -5.15
N LYS A 139 4.44 19.29 -6.12
CA LYS A 139 3.78 19.62 -7.40
C LYS A 139 3.37 18.36 -8.18
N GLU A 140 4.20 17.32 -8.18
CA GLU A 140 3.89 16.07 -8.88
C GLU A 140 2.74 15.33 -8.20
N ILE A 141 2.71 15.32 -6.86
CA ILE A 141 1.58 14.77 -6.12
C ILE A 141 0.28 15.50 -6.46
N TYR A 142 0.29 16.84 -6.57
CA TYR A 142 -0.90 17.58 -7.02
C TYR A 142 -1.34 17.20 -8.44
N VAL A 143 -0.40 16.91 -9.34
CA VAL A 143 -0.72 16.46 -10.70
C VAL A 143 -1.31 15.05 -10.67
N ILE A 144 -0.73 14.13 -9.90
CA ILE A 144 -1.24 12.77 -9.70
C ILE A 144 -2.64 12.80 -9.11
N ILE A 145 -2.86 13.56 -8.04
CA ILE A 145 -4.18 13.74 -7.40
C ILE A 145 -5.22 14.24 -8.41
N LYS A 146 -4.89 15.25 -9.22
CA LYS A 146 -5.83 15.75 -10.24
C LYS A 146 -6.17 14.70 -11.30
N ARG A 147 -5.21 13.86 -11.68
CA ARG A 147 -5.45 12.78 -12.65
C ARG A 147 -6.36 11.70 -12.02
N LEU A 148 -6.07 11.31 -10.77
CA LEU A 148 -6.88 10.39 -9.98
C LEU A 148 -8.32 10.89 -9.79
N GLU A 149 -8.51 12.16 -9.41
CA GLU A 149 -9.83 12.79 -9.24
C GLU A 149 -10.63 12.80 -10.55
N ARG A 150 -9.99 13.10 -11.68
CA ARG A 150 -10.63 13.08 -12.99
C ARG A 150 -11.11 11.67 -13.37
N ARG A 151 -10.33 10.63 -13.05
CA ARG A 151 -10.72 9.23 -13.30
C ARG A 151 -11.82 8.79 -12.35
N ARG A 152 -11.73 9.15 -11.08
CA ARG A 152 -12.79 8.88 -10.10
C ARG A 152 -14.12 9.50 -10.53
N GLY A 153 -14.12 10.73 -11.04
CA GLY A 153 -15.32 11.35 -11.62
C GLY A 153 -15.89 10.58 -12.82
N LYS A 154 -15.05 9.94 -13.65
CA LYS A 154 -15.50 9.07 -14.75
C LYS A 154 -16.10 7.76 -14.24
N ILE A 155 -15.49 7.13 -13.23
CA ILE A 155 -16.01 5.92 -12.57
C ILE A 155 -17.37 6.22 -11.93
N GLU A 156 -17.50 7.34 -11.21
CA GLU A 156 -18.77 7.78 -10.63
C GLU A 156 -19.82 8.06 -11.72
N THR A 157 -19.43 8.67 -12.85
CA THR A 157 -20.36 8.92 -13.98
C THR A 157 -20.77 7.64 -14.71
N GLN A 158 -19.86 6.68 -14.89
CA GLN A 158 -20.18 5.37 -15.49
C GLN A 158 -21.09 4.55 -14.58
N ALA A 159 -20.85 4.56 -13.26
CA ALA A 159 -21.71 3.89 -12.28
C ALA A 159 -23.13 4.49 -12.23
N ILE A 160 -23.26 5.81 -12.40
CA ILE A 160 -24.56 6.50 -12.49
C ILE A 160 -25.28 6.19 -13.81
N ASN A 161 -24.58 6.00 -14.92
CA ASN A 161 -25.20 5.70 -16.22
C ASN A 161 -25.63 4.22 -16.40
N ILE A 162 -25.33 3.35 -15.43
CA ILE A 162 -25.72 1.93 -15.43
C ILE A 162 -27.02 1.70 -14.61
N VAL A 163 -27.49 2.71 -13.86
CA VAL A 163 -28.76 2.69 -13.08
C VAL A 163 -29.82 3.50 -13.78
#